data_AF-A0A150FU78-F1
#
_entry.id   AF-A0A150FU78-F1
#
_cell.length_a   1.000
_cell.length_b   1.000
_cell.length_c   1.000
_cell.angle_alpha   90.00
_cell.angle_beta   90.00
_cell.angle_gamma   90.00
#
_symmetry.space_group_name_H-M   'P 1'
#
loop_
_entity.id
_entity.type
_entity.pdbx_description
1 polymer ?
#
loop_
_entity_poly.entity_id
_entity_poly.type
_entity_poly.pdbx_seq_one_letter_code
_entity_poly.pdbx_strand_id
1 'polypeptide(L)'
;MTLRAGDVRVGDVVLTADPSPAFEAVESVAVLTSHGAFNPYVRGAADLIVDGVVASPHSDWILDSVAPAWMVPYLPYIYEALLAPVYGLYCIVGPATAEWLAHGLALAESGASPASGHAGYWAVLAGMAAPLGLTALLLGCNNEALLKRRA
;
A
#
# COMPACT_ATOMS: atom_id res chain seq x y z
N MET A 1 -0.94 10.05 -17.21
CA MET A 1 -1.15 10.71 -15.91
C MET A 1 -2.48 10.23 -15.41
N THR A 2 -2.51 9.44 -14.34
CA THR A 2 -3.76 8.92 -13.75
C THR A 2 -4.39 10.02 -12.90
N LEU A 3 -5.69 10.30 -13.10
CA LEU A 3 -6.46 11.15 -12.20
C LEU A 3 -6.92 10.35 -10.98
N ARG A 4 -7.03 11.00 -9.83
CA ARG A 4 -7.72 10.42 -8.66
C ARG A 4 -9.22 10.34 -8.95
N ALA A 5 -9.89 9.30 -8.46
CA ALA A 5 -11.32 9.10 -8.69
C ALA A 5 -12.18 10.31 -8.26
N GLY A 6 -11.81 11.02 -7.18
CA GLY A 6 -12.52 12.21 -6.71
C GLY A 6 -12.39 13.44 -7.62
N ASP A 7 -11.37 13.46 -8.47
CA ASP A 7 -11.09 14.56 -9.40
C ASP A 7 -11.71 14.35 -10.78
N VAL A 8 -12.22 13.15 -11.07
CA VAL A 8 -12.89 12.82 -12.33
C VAL A 8 -14.17 13.66 -12.50
N ARG A 9 -14.40 14.13 -13.73
CA ARG A 9 -15.55 14.93 -14.15
C ARG A 9 -16.18 14.35 -15.41
N VAL A 10 -17.45 14.69 -15.63
CA VAL A 10 -18.16 14.38 -16.89
C VAL A 10 -17.39 14.98 -18.06
N GLY A 11 -17.17 14.17 -19.10
CA GLY A 11 -16.37 14.53 -20.27
C GLY A 11 -14.88 14.18 -20.17
N ASP A 12 -14.37 13.81 -18.99
CA ASP A 12 -13.03 13.22 -18.89
C ASP A 12 -12.98 11.89 -19.64
N VAL A 13 -11.79 11.51 -20.11
CA VAL A 13 -11.58 10.26 -20.86
C VAL A 13 -10.96 9.21 -19.95
N VAL A 14 -11.58 8.03 -19.92
CA VAL A 14 -11.09 6.84 -19.22
C VAL A 14 -10.73 5.74 -20.22
N LEU A 15 -9.88 4.80 -19.80
CA LEU A 15 -9.56 3.60 -20.56
C LEU A 15 -10.46 2.45 -20.09
N THR A 16 -11.30 1.93 -20.97
CA THR A 16 -12.01 0.66 -20.80
C THR A 16 -11.19 -0.47 -21.44
N ALA A 17 -11.38 -1.70 -21.00
CA ALA A 17 -10.64 -2.87 -21.49
C ALA A 17 -11.50 -4.13 -21.73
N ASP A 18 -12.82 -4.04 -21.56
CA ASP A 18 -13.76 -5.15 -21.77
C ASP A 18 -14.91 -4.69 -22.70
N PRO A 19 -15.14 -5.32 -23.87
CA PRO A 19 -14.46 -6.50 -24.42
C PRO A 19 -13.12 -6.21 -25.08
N SER A 20 -12.78 -4.94 -25.30
CA SER A 20 -11.53 -4.53 -25.93
C SER A 20 -11.11 -3.15 -25.45
N PRO A 21 -9.79 -2.85 -25.42
CA PRO A 21 -9.30 -1.53 -25.03
C PRO A 21 -9.91 -0.39 -25.85
N ALA A 22 -10.54 0.57 -25.17
CA ALA A 22 -11.11 1.76 -25.79
C ALA A 22 -10.99 2.99 -24.87
N PHE A 23 -10.93 4.17 -25.46
CA PHE A 23 -11.02 5.43 -24.74
C PHE A 23 -12.44 5.95 -24.79
N GLU A 24 -13.05 6.12 -23.62
CA GLU A 24 -14.47 6.48 -23.49
C GLU A 24 -14.62 7.71 -22.60
N ALA A 25 -15.62 8.53 -22.91
CA ALA A 25 -15.91 9.73 -22.12
C ALA A 25 -16.80 9.37 -20.92
N VAL A 26 -16.49 9.95 -19.76
CA VAL A 26 -17.31 9.81 -18.55
C VAL A 26 -18.64 10.52 -18.76
N GLU A 27 -19.74 9.77 -18.75
CA GLU A 27 -21.09 10.31 -18.93
C GLU A 27 -21.71 10.84 -17.62
N SER A 28 -21.36 10.23 -16.48
CA SER A 28 -21.88 10.61 -15.18
C SER A 28 -20.89 10.29 -14.05
N VAL A 29 -20.99 11.04 -12.96
CA VAL A 29 -20.20 10.82 -11.73
C VAL A 29 -21.17 10.87 -10.55
N ALA A 30 -21.13 9.84 -9.71
CA ALA A 30 -21.93 9.75 -8.50
C ALA A 30 -21.10 9.20 -7.34
N VAL A 31 -21.46 9.58 -6.10
CA VAL A 31 -20.85 9.06 -4.88
C VAL A 31 -21.88 8.14 -4.21
N LEU A 32 -21.47 6.91 -3.91
CA LEU A 32 -22.27 5.92 -3.22
C LEU A 32 -21.61 5.53 -1.90
N THR A 33 -22.40 5.52 -0.83
CA THR A 33 -21.99 4.91 0.44
C THR A 33 -22.42 3.45 0.45
N SER A 34 -21.46 2.55 0.62
CA SER A 34 -21.69 1.10 0.70
C SER A 34 -20.84 0.48 1.81
N HIS A 35 -21.08 -0.79 2.11
CA HIS A 35 -20.34 -1.52 3.14
C HIS A 35 -19.12 -2.25 2.55
N GLY A 36 -17.94 -1.92 3.06
CA GLY A 36 -16.68 -2.54 2.68
C GLY A 36 -16.10 -2.00 1.37
N ALA A 37 -14.79 -2.14 1.22
CA ALA A 37 -14.06 -1.87 -0.01
C ALA A 37 -12.94 -2.91 -0.12
N PHE A 38 -12.71 -3.42 -1.34
CA PHE A 38 -11.64 -4.37 -1.62
C PHE A 38 -10.62 -3.71 -2.54
N ASN A 39 -9.37 -3.60 -2.09
CA ASN A 39 -8.26 -3.09 -2.90
C ASN A 39 -7.14 -4.14 -2.91
N PRO A 40 -7.08 -5.01 -3.95
CA PRO A 40 -6.04 -6.01 -4.03
C PRO A 40 -4.69 -5.37 -4.34
N TYR A 41 -3.67 -5.72 -3.56
CA TYR A 41 -2.30 -5.33 -3.85
C TYR A 41 -1.73 -6.19 -4.99
N VAL A 42 -1.35 -5.55 -6.10
CA VAL A 42 -0.66 -6.18 -7.23
C VAL A 42 0.75 -5.63 -7.37
N ARG A 43 1.71 -6.51 -7.70
CA ARG A 43 3.13 -6.16 -7.87
C ARG A 43 3.39 -5.60 -9.27
N GLY A 44 4.50 -4.85 -9.41
CA GLY A 44 5.07 -4.51 -10.72
C GLY A 44 4.35 -3.42 -11.49
N ALA A 45 3.70 -2.47 -10.79
CA ALA A 45 2.95 -1.35 -11.39
C ALA A 45 1.84 -1.79 -12.36
N ALA A 46 1.28 -2.98 -12.17
CA ALA A 46 0.15 -3.46 -12.96
C ALA A 46 -1.14 -2.68 -12.60
N ASP A 47 -1.92 -2.35 -13.62
CA ASP A 47 -3.28 -1.84 -13.45
C ASP A 47 -4.27 -2.97 -13.24
N LEU A 48 -5.38 -2.66 -12.57
CA LEU A 48 -6.53 -3.52 -12.38
C LEU A 48 -7.57 -3.24 -13.46
N ILE A 49 -8.32 -4.27 -13.85
CA ILE A 49 -9.54 -4.11 -14.63
C ILE A 49 -10.70 -4.40 -13.67
N VAL A 50 -11.50 -3.37 -13.37
CA VAL A 50 -12.65 -3.45 -12.48
C VAL A 50 -13.87 -2.96 -13.24
N ASP A 51 -14.89 -3.82 -13.37
CA ASP A 51 -16.11 -3.54 -14.14
C ASP A 51 -15.83 -2.99 -15.55
N GLY A 52 -14.79 -3.52 -16.20
CA GLY A 52 -14.37 -3.13 -17.55
C GLY A 52 -13.52 -1.87 -17.64
N VAL A 53 -13.25 -1.16 -16.53
CA VAL A 53 -12.44 0.06 -16.49
C VAL A 53 -11.03 -0.26 -16.00
N VAL A 54 -10.01 0.30 -16.66
CA VAL A 54 -8.62 0.22 -16.21
C VAL A 54 -8.38 1.22 -15.07
N ALA A 55 -8.02 0.72 -13.90
CA ALA A 55 -7.80 1.50 -12.70
C ALA A 55 -6.46 1.14 -12.05
N SER A 56 -5.81 2.13 -11.45
CA SER A 56 -4.62 1.86 -10.65
C SER A 56 -4.99 1.12 -9.36
N PRO A 57 -4.17 0.17 -8.88
CA PRO A 57 -4.33 -0.44 -7.55
C PRO A 57 -4.02 0.52 -6.40
N HIS A 58 -3.46 1.70 -6.70
CA HIS A 58 -3.05 2.66 -5.70
C HIS A 58 -4.19 3.65 -5.39
N SER A 59 -4.72 3.56 -4.17
CA SER A 59 -5.55 4.60 -3.56
C SER A 59 -4.69 5.56 -2.74
N ASP A 60 -5.22 6.75 -2.45
CA ASP A 60 -4.58 7.67 -1.49
C ASP A 60 -4.30 6.95 -0.17
N TRP A 61 -3.06 7.06 0.29
CA TRP A 61 -2.60 6.35 1.46
C TRP A 61 -1.74 7.24 2.36
N ILE A 62 -1.10 6.64 3.37
CA ILE A 62 -0.60 7.35 4.55
C ILE A 62 0.46 8.43 4.23
N LEU A 63 1.26 8.24 3.18
CA LEU A 63 2.27 9.21 2.77
C LEU A 63 1.75 10.25 1.78
N ASP A 64 0.63 9.99 1.09
CA ASP A 64 0.14 10.84 -0.01
C ASP A 64 -0.24 12.25 0.42
N SER A 65 -0.67 12.43 1.67
CA SER A 65 -1.04 13.74 2.23
C SER A 65 0.13 14.55 2.78
N VAL A 66 1.26 13.91 3.08
CA VAL A 66 2.43 14.52 3.74
C VAL A 66 3.68 14.52 2.86
N ALA A 67 3.66 13.78 1.75
CA ALA A 67 4.80 13.68 0.84
C ALA A 67 5.10 15.03 0.19
N PRO A 68 6.34 15.54 0.30
CA PRO A 68 6.73 16.72 -0.45
C PRO A 68 6.71 16.41 -1.96
N ALA A 69 6.49 17.45 -2.79
CA ALA A 69 6.27 17.30 -4.24
C ALA A 69 7.36 16.49 -4.96
N TRP A 70 8.62 16.60 -4.52
CA TRP A 70 9.74 15.84 -5.10
C TRP A 70 9.67 14.34 -4.82
N MET A 71 8.98 13.92 -3.75
CA MET A 71 8.87 12.52 -3.33
C MET A 71 7.68 11.81 -3.97
N VAL A 72 6.64 12.56 -4.38
CA VAL A 72 5.42 12.02 -5.00
C VAL A 72 5.70 11.03 -6.14
N PRO A 73 6.62 11.29 -7.09
CA PRO A 73 6.93 10.34 -8.16
C PRO A 73 7.52 9.01 -7.66
N TYR A 74 8.06 8.97 -6.45
CA TYR A 74 8.69 7.79 -5.86
C TYR A 74 7.78 7.01 -4.92
N LEU A 75 6.61 7.55 -4.56
CA LEU A 75 5.66 6.89 -3.65
C LEU A 75 5.32 5.44 -4.04
N PRO A 76 5.09 5.10 -5.32
CA PRO A 76 4.83 3.70 -5.71
C PRO A 76 5.96 2.75 -5.28
N TYR A 77 7.22 3.13 -5.49
CA TYR A 77 8.37 2.31 -5.11
C TYR A 77 8.55 2.24 -3.59
N ILE A 78 8.27 3.34 -2.89
CA ILE A 78 8.32 3.40 -1.42
C ILE A 78 7.29 2.43 -0.85
N TYR A 79 6.04 2.47 -1.34
CA TYR A 79 5.00 1.54 -0.91
C TYR A 79 5.30 0.09 -1.28
N GLU A 80 5.90 -0.17 -2.45
CA GLU A 80 6.31 -1.52 -2.83
C GLU A 80 7.38 -2.08 -1.89
N ALA A 81 8.38 -1.27 -1.52
CA ALA A 81 9.40 -1.65 -0.54
C ALA A 81 8.81 -1.87 0.85
N LEU A 82 7.88 -1.01 1.26
CA LEU A 82 7.17 -1.09 2.54
C LEU A 82 6.35 -2.37 2.67
N LEU A 83 5.67 -2.77 1.59
CA LEU A 83 4.80 -3.95 1.53
C LEU A 83 5.56 -5.24 1.21
N ALA A 84 6.80 -5.16 0.73
CA ALA A 84 7.59 -6.33 0.35
C ALA A 84 7.75 -7.39 1.46
N PRO A 85 8.00 -7.05 2.74
CA PRO A 85 8.11 -8.07 3.77
C PRO A 85 6.75 -8.67 4.15
N VAL A 86 5.65 -7.91 4.07
CA VAL A 86 4.28 -8.44 4.24
C VAL A 86 3.97 -9.45 3.14
N TYR A 87 4.32 -9.12 1.90
CA TYR A 87 4.20 -10.02 0.76
C TYR A 87 5.09 -11.27 0.92
N GLY A 88 6.32 -11.11 1.39
CA GLY A 88 7.22 -12.23 1.70
C GLY A 88 6.63 -13.17 2.75
N LEU A 89 6.05 -12.61 3.82
CA LEU A 89 5.34 -13.38 4.83
C LEU A 89 4.16 -14.15 4.22
N TYR A 90 3.33 -13.49 3.41
CA TYR A 90 2.23 -14.12 2.68
C TYR A 90 2.69 -15.32 1.85
N CYS A 91 3.80 -15.18 1.11
CA CYS A 91 4.38 -16.28 0.33
C CYS A 91 4.86 -17.45 1.19
N ILE A 92 5.30 -17.21 2.43
CA ILE A 92 5.78 -18.24 3.36
C ILE A 92 4.61 -18.98 4.03
N VAL A 93 3.62 -18.26 4.53
CA VAL A 93 2.55 -18.84 5.38
C VAL A 93 1.28 -19.21 4.60
N GLY A 94 1.15 -18.71 3.37
CA GLY A 94 0.00 -18.91 2.50
C GLY A 94 -1.23 -18.05 2.88
N PRO A 95 -2.26 -18.05 2.02
CA PRO A 95 -3.39 -17.13 2.10
C PRO A 95 -4.21 -17.29 3.38
N ALA A 96 -4.58 -18.52 3.76
CA ALA A 96 -5.42 -18.76 4.94
C ALA A 96 -4.77 -18.27 6.24
N THR A 97 -3.47 -18.55 6.42
CA THR A 97 -2.72 -18.10 7.60
C THR A 97 -2.52 -16.59 7.59
N ALA A 98 -2.23 -16.01 6.43
CA ALA A 98 -2.07 -14.55 6.29
C ALA A 98 -3.37 -13.80 6.60
N GLU A 99 -4.51 -14.31 6.14
CA GLU A 99 -5.84 -13.76 6.43
C GLU A 99 -6.16 -13.87 7.93
N TRP A 100 -5.88 -15.02 8.55
CA TRP A 100 -6.03 -15.20 9.99
C TRP A 100 -5.16 -14.22 10.79
N LEU A 101 -3.90 -14.02 10.40
CA LEU A 101 -3.00 -13.05 11.05
C LEU A 101 -3.52 -11.62 10.91
N ALA A 102 -4.00 -11.24 9.73
CA ALA A 102 -4.47 -9.89 9.45
C ALA A 102 -5.67 -9.50 10.33
N HIS A 103 -6.68 -10.37 10.44
CA HIS A 103 -7.86 -10.14 11.27
C HIS A 103 -7.59 -10.42 12.76
N GLY A 104 -6.79 -11.45 13.07
CA GLY A 104 -6.46 -11.84 14.44
C GLY A 104 -5.64 -10.78 15.19
N LEU A 105 -4.85 -9.99 14.46
CA LEU A 105 -4.11 -8.84 14.99
C LEU A 105 -4.85 -7.50 14.80
N ALA A 106 -6.09 -7.53 14.32
CA ALA A 106 -6.91 -6.36 14.00
C ALA A 106 -6.27 -5.37 12.99
N LEU A 107 -5.32 -5.83 12.17
CA LEU A 107 -4.57 -4.97 11.25
C LEU A 107 -5.43 -4.52 10.07
N ALA A 108 -6.27 -5.41 9.54
CA ALA A 108 -7.17 -5.11 8.43
C ALA A 108 -8.22 -4.05 8.82
N GLU A 109 -8.73 -4.14 10.04
CA GLU A 109 -9.74 -3.27 10.62
C GLU A 109 -9.16 -1.92 11.02
N SER A 110 -7.90 -1.90 11.45
CA SER A 110 -7.21 -0.68 11.86
C SER A 110 -7.13 0.35 10.72
N GLY A 111 -7.04 -0.10 9.46
CA GLY A 111 -7.01 0.73 8.26
C GLY A 111 -8.38 1.23 7.77
N ALA A 112 -9.49 0.65 8.25
CA ALA A 112 -10.84 0.89 7.71
C ALA A 112 -11.52 2.17 8.23
N SER A 113 -10.98 2.82 9.26
CA SER A 113 -11.56 4.03 9.84
C SER A 113 -10.75 5.27 9.45
N PRO A 114 -11.37 6.35 8.94
CA PRO A 114 -10.67 7.60 8.61
C PRO A 114 -9.92 8.22 9.80
N ALA A 115 -10.39 7.97 11.03
CA ALA A 115 -9.83 8.54 12.27
C ALA A 115 -8.72 7.67 12.89
N SER A 116 -8.79 6.34 12.78
CA SER A 116 -7.79 5.41 13.36
C SER A 116 -6.87 4.74 12.32
N GLY A 117 -7.17 4.89 11.03
CA GLY A 117 -6.40 4.38 9.89
C GLY A 117 -4.93 4.69 9.99
N HIS A 118 -4.62 5.97 10.23
CA HIS A 118 -3.24 6.44 10.37
C HIS A 118 -2.52 5.76 11.56
N ALA A 119 -3.18 5.60 12.71
CA ALA A 119 -2.58 5.01 13.91
C ALA A 119 -2.30 3.51 13.75
N GLY A 120 -3.21 2.76 13.11
CA GLY A 120 -3.02 1.35 12.80
C GLY A 120 -1.84 1.11 11.88
N TYR A 121 -1.74 1.88 10.80
CA TYR A 121 -0.62 1.82 9.86
C TYR A 121 0.71 2.16 10.55
N TRP A 122 0.78 3.22 11.37
CA TRP A 122 2.00 3.55 12.12
C TRP A 122 2.43 2.43 13.08
N ALA A 123 1.48 1.73 13.72
CA ALA A 123 1.78 0.60 14.60
C ALA A 123 2.36 -0.59 13.81
N VAL A 124 1.83 -0.91 12.63
CA VAL A 124 2.40 -1.94 11.74
C VAL A 124 3.80 -1.56 11.30
N LEU A 125 4.01 -0.31 10.87
CA LEU A 125 5.32 0.17 10.44
C LEU A 125 6.36 0.16 11.56
N ALA A 126 5.98 0.57 12.77
CA ALA A 126 6.83 0.47 13.95
C ALA A 126 7.17 -1.00 14.27
N GLY A 127 6.20 -1.91 14.15
CA GLY A 127 6.39 -3.35 14.33
C GLY A 127 7.35 -3.96 13.29
N MET A 128 7.27 -3.53 12.03
CA MET A 128 8.17 -3.98 10.96
C MET A 128 9.57 -3.37 11.03
N ALA A 129 9.71 -2.18 11.61
CA ALA A 129 11.01 -1.52 11.82
C ALA A 129 11.76 -2.08 13.05
N ALA A 130 11.06 -2.65 14.04
CA ALA A 130 11.68 -3.17 15.26
C ALA A 130 12.73 -4.27 15.03
N PRO A 131 12.54 -5.25 14.12
CA PRO A 131 13.57 -6.24 13.78
C PRO A 131 14.81 -5.61 13.12
N LEU A 132 14.62 -4.59 12.26
CA LEU A 132 15.73 -3.89 11.61
C LEU A 132 16.57 -3.11 12.62
N GLY A 133 15.91 -2.42 13.56
CA GLY A 133 16.56 -1.73 14.67
C GLY A 133 17.34 -2.68 15.58
N LEU A 134 16.75 -3.82 15.94
CA LEU A 134 17.41 -4.84 16.77
C LEU A 134 18.63 -5.45 16.06
N THR A 135 18.53 -5.72 14.75
CA THR A 135 19.63 -6.30 13.96
C THR A 135 20.78 -5.30 13.81
N ALA A 136 20.47 -4.02 13.56
CA ALA A 136 21.46 -2.95 13.51
C ALA A 136 22.14 -2.72 14.88
N LEU A 137 21.39 -2.80 15.98
CA LEU A 137 21.95 -2.72 17.33
C LEU A 137 22.89 -3.90 17.62
N LEU A 138 22.47 -5.13 17.30
CA LEU A 138 23.26 -6.34 17.52
C LEU A 138 24.55 -6.35 16.67
N LEU A 139 24.48 -5.87 15.43
CA LEU A 139 25.65 -5.71 14.56
C LEU A 139 26.58 -4.58 15.05
N GLY A 140 26.03 -3.47 15.52
CA GLY A 140 26.78 -2.35 16.10
C GLY A 140 27.51 -2.74 17.39
N CYS A 141 26.86 -3.47 18.29
CA CYS A 141 27.46 -3.98 19.53
C CYS A 141 28.61 -4.97 19.26
N ASN A 142 28.49 -5.80 18.22
CA ASN A 142 29.56 -6.73 17.83
C ASN A 142 30.83 -6.01 17.32
N ASN A 143 30.66 -4.92 16.57
CA ASN A 143 31.80 -4.14 16.06
C ASN A 143 32.56 -3.41 17.17
N GLU A 144 31.86 -2.83 18.15
CA GLU A 144 32.52 -2.23 19.32
C GLU A 144 33.27 -3.26 20.18
N ALA A 145 32.68 -4.45 20.37
CA ALA A 145 33.31 -5.53 21.13
C ALA A 145 34.57 -6.08 20.44
N LEU A 146 34.59 -6.13 19.10
CA LEU A 146 35.74 -6.52 18.29
C LEU A 146 36.87 -5.49 18.35
N LEU A 147 36.56 -4.19 18.37
CA LEU A 147 37.56 -3.13 18.48
C LEU A 147 38.21 -3.12 19.87
N LYS A 148 37.44 -3.33 20.95
CA LYS A 148 37.96 -3.41 22.32
C LYS A 148 38.84 -4.65 22.59
N ARG A 149 38.71 -5.72 21.80
CA ARG A 149 39.58 -6.92 21.87
C ARG A 149 40.88 -6.79 21.08
N ARG A 150 41.01 -5.79 20.21
CA ARG A 150 42.19 -5.55 19.34
C ARG A 150 43.10 -4.42 19.84
N ALA A 151 42.67 -3.68 20.87
CA ALA A 151 43.49 -2.71 21.61
C ALA A 151 44.08 -3.37 22.85
#